data_AF-A0A1M6SUI8-F1
#
_entry.id   AF-A0A1M6SUI8-F1
#
_cell.length_a   1.000
_cell.length_b   1.000
_cell.length_c   1.000
_cell.angle_alpha   90.00
_cell.angle_beta   90.00
_cell.angle_gamma   90.00
#
_symmetry.space_group_name_H-M   'P 1'
#
loop_
_entity.id
_entity.type
_entity.pdbx_description
1 polymer ?
#
loop_
_entity_poly.entity_id
_entity_poly.type
_entity_poly.pdbx_seq_one_letter_code
_entity_poly.pdbx_strand_id
1 'polypeptide(L)' 'MNEKQLQELKDKIEKGKMTKYKAETRLEELEKQEKVLKEEIINLGYDPEKLDEIIQKLESEKQDLINQINEMLPNNIPTI' A
#
# COMPACT_ATOMS: atom_id res chain seq x y z
N MET A 1 25.78 27.83 36.96
CA MET A 1 25.20 26.86 36.00
C MET A 1 25.57 25.49 36.53
N ASN A 2 24.61 24.77 37.12
CA ASN A 2 24.91 23.55 37.88
C ASN A 2 25.15 22.39 36.92
N GLU A 3 26.15 21.55 37.18
CA GLU A 3 26.51 20.38 36.35
C GLU A 3 25.30 19.50 36.00
N LYS A 4 24.32 19.42 36.92
CA LYS A 4 23.03 18.75 36.72
C LYS A 4 22.24 19.25 35.51
N GLN A 5 22.19 20.58 35.31
CA GLN A 5 21.48 21.18 34.19
C GLN A 5 22.20 20.93 32.86
N LEU A 6 23.54 20.89 32.89
CA LEU A 6 24.34 20.57 31.71
C LEU A 6 24.16 19.10 31.30
N GLN A 7 24.08 18.20 32.28
CA GLN A 7 23.83 16.78 32.04
C GLN A 7 22.42 16.54 31.48
N GLU A 8 21.38 17.16 32.06
CA GLU A 8 20.02 17.06 31.52
C GLU A 8 19.91 17.58 30.08
N LEU A 9 20.64 18.64 29.74
CA LEU A 9 20.65 19.17 28.38
C LEU A 9 21.31 18.18 27.40
N LYS A 10 22.44 17.58 27.80
CA LYS A 10 23.14 16.55 27.01
C LYS A 10 22.24 15.34 26.77
N ASP A 11 21.59 14.83 27.81
CA ASP A 11 20.70 13.67 27.72
C ASP A 11 19.51 13.94 26.79
N LYS A 12 18.95 15.16 26.81
CA LYS A 12 17.86 15.56 25.90
C LYS A 12 18.33 15.61 24.44
N ILE A 13 19.52 16.15 24.20
CA ILE A 13 20.11 16.21 22.86
C ILE A 13 20.37 14.80 22.32
N GLU A 14 20.90 13.91 23.16
CA GLU A 14 21.21 12.54 22.78
C GLU A 14 19.94 11.73 22.46
N LYS A 15 18.90 11.85 23.30
CA LYS A 15 17.58 11.28 23.03
C LYS A 15 16.96 11.81 21.73
N GLY A 16 17.10 13.12 21.47
CA GLY A 16 16.64 13.72 20.22
C GLY A 16 17.35 13.15 19.00
N LYS A 17 18.69 13.01 19.06
CA LYS A 17 19.49 12.40 17.99
C LYS A 17 19.08 10.96 17.73
N MET A 18 18.90 10.16 18.78
CA MET A 18 18.48 8.77 18.66
C MET A 18 17.08 8.64 18.05
N THR A 19 16.16 9.53 18.44
CA THR A 19 14.80 9.58 17.88
C THR A 19 14.82 9.93 16.40
N LYS A 20 15.61 10.95 16.03
CA LYS A 20 15.80 11.37 14.64
C LYS A 20 16.37 10.22 13.80
N TYR A 21 17.44 9.59 14.26
CA TYR A 21 18.06 8.47 13.56
C TYR A 21 17.07 7.32 13.32
N LYS A 22 16.29 6.95 14.34
CA LYS A 22 15.26 5.92 14.21
C LYS A 22 14.18 6.29 13.20
N ALA A 23 13.77 7.55 13.16
CA ALA A 23 12.80 8.04 12.19
C ALA A 23 13.35 8.01 10.77
N GLU A 24 14.60 8.41 10.57
CA GLU A 24 15.29 8.37 9.28
C GLU A 24 15.43 6.93 8.75
N THR A 25 15.87 5.98 9.59
CA THR A 25 15.94 4.56 9.21
C THR A 25 14.58 4.00 8.81
N ARG A 26 13.53 4.34 9.57
CA ARG A 26 12.18 3.87 9.28
C ARG A 26 11.62 4.48 7.99
N LEU A 27 11.93 5.75 7.72
CA LEU A 27 11.55 6.40 6.48
C LEU A 27 12.21 5.72 5.28
N GLU A 28 13.52 5.47 5.35
CA GLU A 28 14.26 4.80 4.28
C GLU A 28 13.73 3.38 4.01
N GLU A 29 13.34 2.65 5.06
CA GLU A 29 12.71 1.34 4.93
C GLU A 29 11.35 1.41 4.22
N LEU A 30 10.50 2.39 4.58
CA LEU A 30 9.20 2.59 3.96
C LEU A 30 9.33 2.99 2.48
N GLU A 31 10.27 3.88 2.15
CA GLU A 31 10.54 4.28 0.77
C GLU A 31 10.99 3.10 -0.09
N LYS A 32 11.82 2.21 0.46
CA LYS A 32 12.23 0.97 -0.22
C LYS A 32 11.03 0.04 -0.46
N GLN A 33 10.18 -0.15 0.56
CA GLN A 33 8.98 -0.98 0.43
C GLN A 33 8.02 -0.41 -0.63
N GLU A 34 7.77 0.90 -0.61
CA GLU A 34 6.92 1.57 -1.60
C GLU A 34 7.45 1.37 -3.02
N LYS A 35 8.77 1.53 -3.21
CA LYS A 35 9.39 1.34 -4.52
C LYS A 35 9.24 -0.10 -5.02
N VAL A 36 9.49 -1.10 -4.18
CA VAL A 36 9.33 -2.52 -4.56
C VAL A 36 7.89 -2.80 -4.97
N LEU A 37 6.91 -2.33 -4.19
CA LEU A 37 5.49 -2.52 -4.52
C LEU A 37 5.13 -1.87 -5.87
N LYS A 38 5.59 -0.64 -6.12
CA LYS A 38 5.36 0.03 -7.41
C LYS A 38 5.98 -0.73 -8.57
N GLU A 39 7.21 -1.22 -8.42
CA GLU A 39 7.87 -2.04 -9.44
C GLU A 39 7.13 -3.36 -9.69
N GLU A 40 6.64 -4.04 -8.65
CA GLU A 40 5.81 -5.24 -8.80
C GLU A 40 4.52 -4.97 -9.56
N ILE A 41 3.81 -3.88 -9.24
CA ILE A 41 2.58 -3.49 -9.93
C ILE A 41 2.86 -3.20 -11.42
N ILE A 42 3.94 -2.48 -11.72
CA ILE A 42 4.38 -2.20 -13.10
C ILE A 42 4.74 -3.50 -13.83
N ASN A 43 5.42 -4.44 -13.16
CA ASN A 43 5.78 -5.74 -13.73
C ASN A 43 4.55 -6.60 -14.04
N LEU A 44 3.45 -6.43 -13.29
CA LEU A 44 2.15 -7.04 -13.61
C LEU A 44 1.45 -6.36 -14.80
N GLY A 45 2.02 -5.29 -15.34
CA GLY A 45 1.50 -4.54 -16.49
C GLY A 45 0.50 -3.45 -16.12
N TYR A 46 0.40 -3.10 -14.84
CA TYR A 46 -0.55 -2.11 -14.33
C TYR A 46 0.13 -0.83 -13.89
N ASP A 47 -0.61 0.28 -13.96
CA ASP A 47 -0.17 1.57 -13.44
C ASP A 47 -0.51 1.66 -11.94
N PRO A 48 0.48 1.82 -11.04
CA PRO A 48 0.25 1.89 -9.60
C PRO A 48 -0.61 3.08 -9.17
N GLU A 49 -0.68 4.16 -9.97
CA GLU A 49 -1.54 5.31 -9.66
C GLU A 49 -3.00 5.10 -10.07
N LYS A 50 -3.29 4.06 -10.86
CA LYS A 50 -4.63 3.77 -11.42
C LYS A 50 -5.21 2.45 -10.95
N LEU A 51 -4.66 1.86 -9.89
CA LEU A 51 -5.12 0.57 -9.37
C LEU A 51 -6.62 0.56 -9.08
N ASP A 52 -7.15 1.63 -8.49
CA ASP A 52 -8.58 1.73 -8.19
C ASP A 52 -9.45 1.71 -9.47
N GLU A 53 -9.04 2.45 -10.50
CA GLU A 53 -9.73 2.47 -11.81
C GLU A 53 -9.68 1.08 -12.48
N ILE A 54 -8.53 0.41 -12.40
CA ILE A 54 -8.32 -0.93 -12.94
C ILE A 54 -9.23 -1.94 -12.22
N ILE A 55 -9.33 -1.88 -10.90
CA ILE A 55 -10.20 -2.76 -10.11
C ILE A 55 -11.66 -2.55 -10.51
N GLN A 56 -12.12 -1.31 -10.57
CA GLN A 56 -13.50 -1.00 -10.99
C GLN A 56 -13.80 -1.52 -12.39
N LYS A 57 -12.86 -1.36 -13.33
CA LYS A 57 -13.00 -1.89 -14.69
C LYS A 57 -13.11 -3.40 -14.70
N LEU A 58 -12.24 -4.11 -13.97
CA LEU A 58 -12.26 -5.58 -13.86
C LEU A 58 -13.55 -6.07 -13.21
N GLU A 59 -14.08 -5.37 -12.21
CA GLU A 59 -15.37 -5.70 -11.60
C GLU A 59 -16.53 -5.53 -12.57
N SER A 60 -16.52 -4.46 -13.37
CA SER A 60 -17.53 -4.25 -14.42
C SER A 60 -17.46 -5.34 -15.48
N GLU A 61 -16.27 -5.65 -16.00
CA GLU A 61 -16.08 -6.71 -17.00
C GLU A 61 -16.51 -8.07 -16.46
N LYS A 62 -16.23 -8.37 -15.18
CA LYS A 62 -16.71 -9.58 -14.53
C LYS A 62 -18.25 -9.63 -14.51
N GLN A 63 -18.91 -8.53 -14.16
CA GLN A 63 -20.36 -8.49 -14.12
C GLN A 63 -20.98 -8.66 -15.51
N ASP A 64 -20.39 -8.03 -16.53
CA ASP A 64 -20.83 -8.16 -17.92
C ASP A 64 -20.68 -9.59 -18.43
N LEU A 65 -19.57 -10.26 -18.09
CA LEU A 65 -19.37 -11.68 -18.43
C LEU A 65 -20.39 -12.58 -17.73
N ILE A 66 -20.70 -12.32 -16.46
CA ILE A 66 -21.74 -13.06 -15.73
C ILE A 66 -23.10 -12.86 -16.39
N ASN A 67 -23.43 -11.63 -16.79
CA ASN A 67 -24.68 -11.34 -17.47
C ASN A 67 -24.76 -12.05 -18.81
N GLN A 68 -23.69 -12.01 -19.61
CA GLN A 68 -23.60 -12.76 -20.88
C GLN A 68 -23.78 -14.25 -20.68
N ILE A 69 -23.13 -14.84 -19.66
CA ILE A 69 -23.32 -16.26 -19.32
C ILE A 69 -24.79 -16.54 -18.99
N ASN A 70 -25.42 -15.70 -18.17
CA ASN A 70 -26.83 -15.88 -17.79
C ASN A 70 -27.79 -15.72 -18.98
N GLU A 71 -27.49 -14.86 -19.95
CA GLU A 71 -28.27 -14.73 -21.19
C GLU A 71 -28.07 -15.92 -22.14
N MET A 72 -26.87 -16.50 -22.15
CA MET A 72 -26.54 -17.68 -22.95
C MET A 72 -27.04 -18.99 -22.33
N LEU A 73 -27.28 -19.01 -21.01
CA LEU A 73 -27.92 -20.13 -20.34
C LEU A 73 -29.44 -20.06 -20.64
N PRO A 74 -30.02 -21.04 -21.37
CA PRO A 74 -31.45 -21.06 -21.58
C PRO A 74 -32.17 -21.13 -20.23
N ASN A 75 -33.30 -20.42 -20.09
CA ASN A 75 -34.17 -20.32 -18.91
C ASN A 75 -34.68 -21.66 -18.33
N ASN A 76 -34.17 -22.81 -18.78
CA ASN A 76 -34.55 -24.14 -18.35
C ASN A 76 -33.29 -24.93 -17.95
N ILE A 77 -32.72 -24.63 -16.78
CA ILE A 77 -32.12 -25.70 -15.98
C ILE A 77 -33.27 -26.19 -15.09
N PRO A 78 -33.90 -27.34 -15.37
CA PRO A 78 -34.84 -27.92 -14.43
C PRO A 78 -34.06 -28.19 -13.15
N THR A 79 -34.47 -27.57 -12.06
CA THR A 79 -33.98 -27.95 -10.73
C THR A 79 -34.44 -29.39 -10.51
N ILE A 80 -33.49 -30.34 -10.48
CA ILE A 80 -33.70 -31.73 -10.07
C ILE A 80 -33.21 -31.87 -8.63
#